data_AF-A0A162GTZ1-F1
#
_entry.id   AF-A0A162GTZ1-F1
#
_cell.length_a   1.000
_cell.length_b   1.000
_cell.length_c   1.000
_cell.angle_alpha   90.00
_cell.angle_beta   90.00
_cell.angle_gamma   90.00
#
_symmetry.space_group_name_H-M   'P 1'
#
loop_
_entity.id
_entity.type
_entity.pdbx_description
1 polymer ?
#
loop_
_entity_poly.entity_id
_entity_poly.type
_entity_poly.pdbx_seq_one_letter_code
_entity_poly.pdbx_strand_id
1 'polypeptide(L)'
;MQALIDPLLLLRDSRTDAGWQIIDLLESGLSQKDAAERLAVSPQAVSLRVRAASGRVDGPARDAIARLLTVVDRTLDPTPDPTDERTSR
;
A
#
# COMPACT_ATOMS: atom_id res chain seq x y z
N MET A 1 7.21 -10.02 -13.81
CA MET A 1 6.92 -9.53 -12.44
C MET A 1 7.72 -8.28 -12.13
N GLN A 2 9.05 -8.29 -12.32
CA GLN A 2 9.93 -7.12 -12.11
C GLN A 2 9.41 -5.81 -12.75
N ALA A 3 9.03 -5.85 -14.02
CA ALA A 3 8.50 -4.69 -14.76
C ALA A 3 7.19 -4.09 -14.21
N LEU A 4 6.47 -4.80 -13.33
CA LEU A 4 5.27 -4.29 -12.65
C LEU A 4 5.59 -3.68 -11.28
N ILE A 5 6.69 -4.11 -10.65
CA ILE A 5 7.05 -3.76 -9.27
C ILE A 5 8.04 -2.58 -9.27
N ASP A 6 9.01 -2.56 -10.19
CA ASP A 6 10.04 -1.52 -10.27
C ASP A 6 9.49 -0.09 -10.31
N PRO A 7 8.45 0.22 -11.11
CA PRO A 7 7.91 1.58 -11.14
C PRO A 7 7.34 2.01 -9.78
N LEU A 8 6.74 1.10 -9.02
CA LEU A 8 6.18 1.39 -7.70
C LEU A 8 7.28 1.57 -6.66
N LEU A 9 8.33 0.74 -6.73
CA LEU A 9 9.51 0.91 -5.88
C LEU A 9 10.19 2.25 -6.14
N LEU A 10 10.34 2.64 -7.41
CA LEU A 10 10.92 3.94 -7.78
C LEU A 10 10.07 5.12 -7.29
N LEU A 11 8.74 5.04 -7.42
CA LEU A 11 7.84 6.05 -6.88
C LEU A 11 7.97 6.19 -5.36
N ARG A 12 8.11 5.06 -4.66
CA ARG A 12 8.25 5.01 -3.20
C ARG A 12 9.61 5.54 -2.74
N ASP A 13 10.67 5.23 -3.48
CA ASP A 13 12.03 5.71 -3.20
C ASP A 13 12.18 7.22 -3.43
N SER A 14 11.46 7.78 -4.41
CA SER A 14 11.43 9.23 -4.65
C SER A 14 10.65 10.04 -3.61
N ARG A 15 9.97 9.38 -2.66
CA ARG A 15 9.12 10.05 -1.67
C ARG A 15 9.98 10.72 -0.59
N THR A 16 9.75 12.02 -0.41
CA THR A 16 10.39 12.81 0.65
C THR A 16 9.80 12.50 2.02
N ASP A 17 10.50 12.89 3.10
CA ASP A 17 9.99 12.76 4.48
C ASP A 17 8.60 13.39 4.66
N ALA A 18 8.38 14.56 4.08
CA ALA A 18 7.08 15.23 4.11
C ALA A 18 6.00 14.46 3.33
N GLY A 19 6.40 13.74 2.28
CA GLY A 19 5.56 12.82 1.53
C GLY A 19 5.21 11.58 2.34
N TRP A 20 6.17 10.98 3.05
CA TRP A 20 5.92 9.85 3.95
C TRP A 20 4.98 10.22 5.09
N GLN A 21 5.28 11.32 5.78
CA GLN A 21 4.49 11.81 6.89
C GLN A 21 3.02 12.03 6.51
N ILE A 22 2.74 12.56 5.30
CA ILE A 22 1.34 12.77 4.90
C ILE A 22 0.63 11.45 4.57
N ILE A 23 1.32 10.49 3.95
CA ILE A 23 0.72 9.19 3.63
C ILE A 23 0.37 8.43 4.92
N ASP A 24 1.27 8.43 5.91
CA ASP A 24 1.02 7.76 7.20
C ASP A 24 -0.22 8.31 7.91
N LEU A 25 -0.41 9.64 7.89
CA LEU A 25 -1.61 10.26 8.46
C LEU A 25 -2.88 9.84 7.72
N LEU A 26 -2.85 9.81 6.38
CA LEU A 26 -4.02 9.40 5.60
C LEU A 26 -4.33 7.90 5.76
N GLU A 27 -3.31 7.04 5.82
CA GLU A 27 -3.48 5.60 6.09
C GLU A 27 -4.01 5.35 7.50
N SER A 28 -3.72 6.23 8.47
CA SER A 28 -4.31 6.18 9.82
C SER A 28 -5.79 6.64 9.87
N GLY A 29 -6.36 7.06 8.75
CA GLY A 29 -7.77 7.45 8.61
C GLY A 29 -8.05 8.95 8.77
N LEU A 30 -7.02 9.79 8.91
CA LEU A 30 -7.23 11.24 8.95
C LEU A 30 -7.62 11.77 7.57
N SER A 31 -8.48 12.78 7.54
CA SER A 31 -8.71 13.55 6.32
C SER A 31 -7.50 14.46 6.04
N GLN A 32 -7.38 14.96 4.79
CA GLN A 32 -6.36 15.97 4.47
C GLN A 32 -6.51 17.25 5.30
N LYS A 33 -7.73 17.58 5.73
CA LYS A 33 -8.00 18.73 6.61
C LYS A 33 -7.42 18.47 8.00
N ASP A 34 -7.73 17.33 8.61
CA ASP A 34 -7.23 16.98 9.94
C ASP A 34 -5.69 16.84 9.93
N ALA A 35 -5.12 16.35 8.84
CA ALA A 35 -3.68 16.31 8.65
C ALA A 35 -3.06 17.71 8.56
N ALA A 36 -3.72 18.68 7.92
CA ALA A 36 -3.25 20.07 7.85
C ALA A 36 -3.22 20.70 9.25
N GLU A 37 -4.28 20.50 10.03
CA GLU A 37 -4.38 20.95 11.42
C GLU A 37 -3.30 20.29 12.29
N ARG A 38 -3.14 18.96 12.19
CA ARG A 38 -2.16 18.20 12.97
C ARG A 38 -0.71 18.56 12.65
N LEU A 39 -0.40 18.89 11.41
CA LEU A 39 0.93 19.27 10.96
C LEU A 39 1.19 20.79 11.07
N ALA A 40 0.20 21.58 11.47
CA ALA A 40 0.27 23.04 11.49
C ALA A 40 0.73 23.64 10.14
N VAL A 41 0.20 23.12 9.04
CA VAL A 41 0.46 23.60 7.67
C VAL A 41 -0.84 23.95 6.95
N SER A 42 -0.75 24.63 5.81
CA SER A 42 -1.95 24.94 5.03
C SER A 42 -2.54 23.69 4.33
N PRO A 43 -3.86 23.67 4.05
CA PRO A 43 -4.47 22.63 3.23
C PRO A 43 -3.83 22.48 1.84
N GLN A 44 -3.31 23.58 1.30
CA GLN A 44 -2.58 23.61 0.03
C GLN A 44 -1.24 22.87 0.14
N ALA A 45 -0.51 23.07 1.24
CA ALA A 45 0.73 22.35 1.51
C ALA A 45 0.48 20.84 1.65
N VAL A 46 -0.61 20.43 2.30
CA VAL A 46 -1.04 19.02 2.34
C VAL A 46 -1.34 18.49 0.94
N SER A 47 -2.16 19.20 0.16
CA SER A 47 -2.50 18.80 -1.21
C SER A 47 -1.26 18.61 -2.09
N LEU A 48 -0.25 19.48 -1.93
CA LEU A 48 1.01 19.37 -2.64
C LEU A 48 1.82 18.15 -2.18
N ARG A 49 1.92 17.90 -0.87
CA ARG A 49 2.60 16.71 -0.32
C ARG A 49 1.94 15.41 -0.78
N VAL A 50 0.60 15.33 -0.78
CA VAL A 50 -0.13 14.14 -1.27
C VAL A 50 0.16 13.88 -2.74
N ARG A 51 0.18 14.94 -3.56
CA ARG A 51 0.50 14.82 -4.99
C ARG A 51 1.95 14.37 -5.20
N ALA A 52 2.89 15.00 -4.51
CA ALA A 52 4.32 14.67 -4.59
C ALA A 52 4.61 13.25 -4.09
N ALA A 53 3.85 12.75 -3.10
CA ALA A 53 3.98 11.41 -2.58
C ALA A 53 3.32 10.33 -3.45
N SER A 54 2.72 10.69 -4.60
CA SER A 54 1.95 9.79 -5.47
C SER A 54 0.81 9.04 -4.74
N GLY A 55 0.26 9.65 -3.67
CA GLY A 55 -0.63 8.96 -2.72
C GLY A 55 -1.94 8.42 -3.32
N ARG A 56 -2.38 8.95 -4.47
CA ARG A 56 -3.58 8.47 -5.16
C ARG A 56 -3.40 7.16 -5.91
N VAL A 57 -2.18 6.84 -6.32
CA VAL A 57 -1.86 5.67 -7.14
C VAL A 57 -1.29 4.54 -6.29
N ASP A 58 -0.56 4.88 -5.22
CA ASP A 58 0.18 3.93 -4.40
C ASP A 58 -0.71 2.95 -3.63
N GLY A 59 -1.76 3.44 -2.96
CA GLY A 59 -2.66 2.60 -2.16
C GLY A 59 -3.32 1.45 -2.96
N PRO A 60 -4.06 1.74 -4.04
CA PRO A 60 -4.68 0.71 -4.86
C PRO A 60 -3.67 -0.28 -5.47
N ALA A 61 -2.49 0.20 -5.86
CA ALA A 61 -1.43 -0.65 -6.41
C ALA A 61 -0.86 -1.61 -5.35
N ARG A 62 -0.59 -1.10 -4.13
CA ARG A 62 -0.16 -1.89 -2.98
C ARG A 62 -1.19 -2.98 -2.64
N ASP A 63 -2.48 -2.64 -2.61
CA ASP A 63 -3.56 -3.59 -2.31
C ASP A 63 -3.70 -4.68 -3.40
N ALA A 64 -3.49 -4.33 -4.66
CA ALA A 64 -3.51 -5.29 -5.76
C ALA A 64 -2.33 -6.26 -5.67
N ILE A 65 -1.12 -5.75 -5.37
CA ILE A 65 0.08 -6.57 -5.19
C ILE A 65 -0.06 -7.48 -3.98
N ALA A 66 -0.54 -6.98 -2.85
CA ALA A 66 -0.77 -7.78 -1.65
C ALA A 66 -1.73 -8.95 -1.94
N ARG A 67 -2.83 -8.70 -2.66
CA ARG A 67 -3.75 -9.74 -3.10
C ARG A 67 -3.08 -10.77 -4.02
N LEU A 68 -2.28 -10.33 -4.99
CA LEU A 68 -1.55 -11.22 -5.88
C LEU A 68 -0.56 -12.10 -5.12
N LEU A 69 0.20 -11.53 -4.18
CA LEU A 69 1.16 -12.27 -3.36
C LEU A 69 0.45 -13.32 -2.48
N THR A 70 -0.71 -13.00 -1.90
CA THR A 70 -1.53 -13.98 -1.16
C THR A 70 -1.99 -15.13 -2.04
N VAL A 71 -2.36 -14.88 -3.29
CA VAL A 71 -2.73 -15.95 -4.23
C VAL A 71 -1.51 -16.83 -4.53
N VAL A 72 -0.36 -16.21 -4.82
CA VAL A 72 0.88 -16.94 -5.10
C VAL A 72 1.29 -17.80 -3.91
N ASP A 73 1.28 -17.24 -2.70
CA ASP A 73 1.61 -17.93 -1.45
C ASP A 73 0.77 -19.21 -1.27
N ARG A 74 -0.56 -19.10 -1.43
CA ARG A 74 -1.47 -20.25 -1.35
C ARG A 74 -1.26 -21.31 -2.43
N THR A 75 -0.75 -20.92 -3.61
CA THR A 75 -0.46 -21.87 -4.69
C THR A 75 0.88 -22.57 -4.53
N LEU A 76 1.86 -21.91 -3.91
CA LEU A 76 3.20 -22.45 -3.70
C LEU A 76 3.28 -23.32 -2.44
N ASP A 77 2.46 -23.02 -1.44
CA ASP A 77 2.35 -23.78 -0.21
C ASP A 77 0.90 -24.27 -0.04
N PRO A 78 0.47 -25.29 -0.81
CA PRO A 78 -0.87 -25.84 -0.67
C PRO A 78 -0.94 -26.49 0.71
N THR A 79 -1.58 -25.79 1.66
CA THR A 79 -1.90 -26.41 2.95
C THR A 79 -2.71 -27.67 2.64
N PRO A 80 -2.25 -28.86 3.01
CA PRO A 80 -2.94 -30.10 2.65
C PRO A 80 -4.35 -30.04 3.22
N ASP A 81 -5.34 -30.33 2.36
CA ASP A 81 -6.73 -30.41 2.77
C ASP A 81 -6.85 -31.54 3.82
N PRO A 82 -7.28 -31.26 5.07
CA PRO A 82 -7.47 -32.29 6.09
C PRO A 82 -8.52 -33.35 5.69
N THR A 83 -9.21 -33.15 4.56
CA THR A 83 -10.21 -34.07 4.02
C THR A 83 -9.60 -35.16 3.12
N ASP A 84 -8.37 -35.00 2.60
CA ASP A 84 -7.73 -35.99 1.72
C ASP A 84 -7.35 -37.31 2.43
N GLU A 85 -7.17 -37.29 3.75
CA GLU A 85 -6.85 -38.51 4.54
C GLU A 85 -8.07 -39.43 4.75
N ARG A 86 -9.30 -38.95 4.53
CA ARG A 86 -10.54 -39.70 4.82
C ARG A 86 -11.02 -40.59 3.67
N THR A 87 -10.38 -40.54 2.51
CA THR A 87 -10.78 -41.30 1.31
C THR A 87 -9.96 -42.58 1.10
N SER A 88 -8.99 -42.89 1.98
CA SER A 88 -8.16 -44.11 1.90
C SER A 88 -8.52 -45.21 2.92
N ARG A 89 -9.78 -45.30 3.39
CA ARG A 89 -10.26 -46.44 4.20
C ARG A 89 -11.48 -47.12 3.61
#